data_AF-A0A7J5WB15-F1
#
_entry.id   AF-A0A7J5WB15-F1
#
_cell.length_a   1.000
_cell.length_b   1.000
_cell.length_c   1.000
_cell.angle_alpha   90.00
_cell.angle_beta   90.00
_cell.angle_gamma   90.00
#
_symmetry.space_group_name_H-M   'P 1'
#
loop_
_entity.id
_entity.type
_entity.pdbx_description
1 polymer ?
#
loop_
_entity_poly.entity_id
_entity_poly.type
_entity_poly.pdbx_seq_one_letter_code
_entity_poly.pdbx_strand_id
1 'polypeptide(L)'
;MNGHRAVGPSDADTSELIVVLERLVRVALTDEGVEMLVIRDADWYRVTLSRTGGAGSALLGTDARAVFSFTRDRVRGLKGLGVGVPDLARSAFGELLDQLARSAPDKVAFMRTIHARLAATCREVVGSTT
;
A
#
# COMPACT_ATOMS: atom_id res chain seq x y z
N MET A 1 -7.22 -35.67 -16.64
CA MET A 1 -7.35 -35.19 -15.25
C MET A 1 -7.58 -33.69 -15.30
N ASN A 2 -8.85 -33.26 -15.30
CA ASN A 2 -9.20 -31.84 -15.35
C ASN A 2 -9.20 -31.27 -13.93
N GLY A 3 -8.12 -30.60 -13.55
CA GLY A 3 -8.05 -29.84 -12.31
C GLY A 3 -8.89 -28.58 -12.42
N HIS A 4 -10.16 -28.65 -12.04
CA HIS A 4 -10.94 -27.47 -11.66
C HIS A 4 -10.26 -26.88 -10.41
N ARG A 5 -9.33 -25.95 -10.61
CA ARG A 5 -8.74 -25.17 -9.54
C ARG A 5 -9.85 -24.29 -8.99
N ALA A 6 -10.41 -24.68 -7.85
CA ALA A 6 -11.29 -23.80 -7.09
C ALA A 6 -10.53 -22.49 -6.84
N VAL A 7 -10.97 -21.40 -7.48
CA VAL A 7 -10.64 -20.05 -7.03
C VAL A 7 -11.43 -19.87 -5.74
N GLY A 8 -10.90 -20.41 -4.64
CA GLY A 8 -11.51 -20.26 -3.34
C GLY A 8 -11.54 -18.77 -2.94
N PRO A 9 -12.42 -18.38 -2.01
CA PRO A 9 -12.46 -17.02 -1.45
C PRO A 9 -11.11 -16.54 -0.87
N SER A 10 -10.16 -17.47 -0.63
CA SER A 10 -8.82 -17.21 -0.09
C SER A 10 -7.89 -16.35 -0.97
N ASP A 11 -8.10 -16.24 -2.29
CA ASP A 11 -7.28 -15.35 -3.14
C ASP A 11 -7.93 -13.97 -3.33
N ALA A 12 -9.26 -13.89 -3.20
CA ALA A 12 -10.01 -12.66 -3.35
C ALA A 12 -9.63 -11.62 -2.29
N ASP A 13 -9.54 -12.03 -1.03
CA ASP A 13 -9.19 -11.13 0.09
C ASP A 13 -7.78 -10.55 -0.02
N THR A 14 -6.83 -11.39 -0.46
CA THR A 14 -5.46 -10.94 -0.67
C THR A 14 -5.36 -10.02 -1.89
N SER A 15 -6.10 -10.32 -2.96
CA SER A 15 -6.17 -9.47 -4.14
C SER A 15 -6.81 -8.12 -3.81
N GLU A 16 -7.89 -8.12 -3.03
CA GLU A 16 -8.55 -6.91 -2.54
C GLU A 16 -7.61 -6.08 -1.68
N LEU A 17 -6.88 -6.71 -0.74
CA LEU A 17 -5.87 -6.04 0.07
C LEU A 17 -4.82 -5.32 -0.80
N ILE A 18 -4.31 -5.97 -1.84
CA ILE A 18 -3.33 -5.39 -2.77
C ILE A 18 -3.94 -4.20 -3.52
N VAL A 19 -5.19 -4.33 -4.01
CA VAL A 19 -5.88 -3.25 -4.73
C VAL A 19 -6.11 -2.03 -3.84
N VAL A 20 -6.55 -2.24 -2.59
CA VAL A 20 -6.73 -1.14 -1.63
C VAL A 20 -5.40 -0.48 -1.30
N LEU A 21 -4.35 -1.28 -1.11
CA LEU A 21 -3.01 -0.78 -0.84
C LEU A 21 -2.43 0.03 -2.01
N GLU A 22 -2.60 -0.45 -3.25
CA GLU A 22 -2.17 0.28 -4.47
C GLU A 22 -2.88 1.64 -4.56
N ARG A 23 -4.18 1.70 -4.26
CA ARG A 23 -4.93 2.96 -4.23
C ARG A 23 -4.39 3.94 -3.18
N LEU A 24 -4.11 3.46 -1.97
CA LEU A 24 -3.53 4.29 -0.91
C LEU A 24 -2.16 4.84 -1.33
N VAL A 25 -1.30 3.97 -1.87
CA VAL A 25 0.04 4.34 -2.39
C VAL A 25 -0.09 5.38 -3.49
N ARG A 26 -0.95 5.14 -4.48
CA ARG A 26 -1.17 6.08 -5.58
C ARG A 26 -1.59 7.44 -5.02
N VAL A 27 -2.65 7.51 -4.23
CA VAL A 27 -3.14 8.79 -3.67
C VAL A 27 -2.06 9.54 -2.88
N ALA A 28 -1.31 8.83 -2.03
CA ALA A 28 -0.32 9.45 -1.16
C ALA A 28 0.97 9.86 -1.89
N LEU A 29 1.39 9.08 -2.89
CA LEU A 29 2.73 9.14 -3.46
C LEU A 29 2.76 9.44 -4.98
N THR A 30 1.63 9.85 -5.59
CA THR A 30 1.52 10.11 -7.05
C THR A 30 2.65 11.01 -7.57
N ASP A 31 2.98 12.11 -6.88
CA ASP A 31 4.00 13.05 -7.37
C ASP A 31 5.42 12.71 -6.88
N GLU A 32 5.59 11.68 -6.07
CA GLU A 32 6.88 11.32 -5.48
C GLU A 32 7.72 10.39 -6.36
N GLY A 33 7.20 9.99 -7.54
CA GLY A 33 7.88 9.04 -8.42
C GLY A 33 8.14 7.70 -7.73
N VAL A 34 7.21 7.26 -6.88
CA VAL A 34 7.31 5.97 -6.19
C VAL A 34 6.55 4.92 -6.99
N GLU A 35 7.24 3.84 -7.32
CA GLU A 35 6.65 2.66 -7.93
C GLU A 35 6.39 1.58 -6.89
N MET A 36 5.27 0.87 -7.05
CA MET A 36 4.90 -0.29 -6.27
C MET A 36 5.10 -1.56 -7.08
N LEU A 37 6.01 -2.43 -6.63
CA LEU A 37 6.19 -3.77 -7.15
C LEU A 37 5.57 -4.79 -6.19
N VAL A 38 4.72 -5.67 -6.72
CA VAL A 38 4.15 -6.79 -5.97
C VAL A 38 4.70 -8.09 -6.52
N ILE A 39 5.41 -8.82 -5.67
CA ILE A 39 5.86 -10.19 -5.94
C ILE A 39 4.90 -11.13 -5.23
N ARG A 40 4.34 -12.08 -5.99
CA ARG A 40 3.47 -13.13 -5.49
C ARG A 40 4.15 -14.47 -5.64
N ASP A 41 4.12 -15.26 -4.59
CA ASP A 41 4.48 -16.66 -4.60
C ASP A 41 3.29 -17.53 -4.15
N ALA A 42 3.50 -18.83 -3.93
CA ALA A 42 2.46 -19.78 -3.59
C ALA A 42 1.66 -19.33 -2.36
N ASP A 43 2.34 -18.92 -1.27
CA ASP A 43 1.69 -18.64 0.02
C ASP A 43 2.03 -17.27 0.62
N TRP A 44 2.92 -16.52 -0.02
CA TRP A 44 3.37 -15.22 0.45
C TRP A 44 3.37 -14.15 -0.65
N TYR A 45 3.32 -12.91 -0.20
CA TYR A 45 3.34 -11.71 -1.01
C TYR A 45 4.38 -10.76 -0.45
N ARG A 46 5.10 -10.07 -1.34
CA ARG A 46 5.99 -8.97 -0.99
C ARG A 46 5.64 -7.75 -1.82
N VAL A 47 5.35 -6.67 -1.13
CA VAL A 47 5.16 -5.34 -1.69
C VAL A 47 6.46 -4.57 -1.48
N THR A 48 7.01 -4.02 -2.55
CA THR A 48 8.14 -3.09 -2.50
C THR A 48 7.71 -1.76 -3.05
N LEU A 49 7.94 -0.69 -2.29
CA LEU A 49 7.90 0.68 -2.79
C LEU A 49 9.32 1.14 -3.04
N SER A 50 9.58 1.69 -4.21
CA SER A 50 10.88 2.24 -4.57
C SER A 50 10.71 3.53 -5.35
N ARG A 51 11.50 4.54 -5.00
CA ARG A 51 11.63 5.73 -5.84
C ARG A 51 12.26 5.34 -7.17
N THR A 52 11.58 5.60 -8.27
CA THR A 52 12.20 5.60 -9.60
C THR A 52 12.69 7.00 -9.91
N GLY A 53 13.86 7.11 -10.53
CA GLY A 53 14.72 8.31 -10.55
C GLY A 53 14.18 9.56 -11.28
N GLY A 54 12.90 9.90 -11.12
CA GLY A 54 12.31 11.14 -11.58
C GLY A 54 12.82 12.35 -10.80
N ALA A 55 13.11 13.43 -11.53
CA ALA A 55 13.63 14.70 -11.02
C ALA A 55 12.65 15.50 -10.13
N GLY A 56 11.53 14.90 -9.68
CA GLY A 56 10.42 15.62 -9.03
C GLY A 56 10.31 15.47 -7.51
N SER A 57 10.78 14.38 -6.90
CA SER A 57 10.60 14.20 -5.44
C SER A 57 11.71 14.88 -4.64
N ALA A 58 11.35 15.99 -4.00
CA ALA A 58 12.18 16.66 -2.99
C ALA A 58 12.06 16.02 -1.60
N LEU A 59 11.07 15.15 -1.38
CA LEU A 59 10.70 14.66 -0.04
C LEU A 59 11.30 13.30 0.32
N LEU A 60 11.75 12.52 -0.68
CA LEU A 60 12.39 11.22 -0.47
C LEU A 60 13.86 11.26 -0.86
N GLY A 61 14.69 10.47 -0.19
CA GLY A 61 16.06 10.20 -0.63
C GLY A 61 16.11 9.48 -1.98
N THR A 62 17.26 9.50 -2.66
CA THR A 62 17.48 8.81 -3.94
C THR A 62 17.31 7.29 -3.83
N ASP A 63 17.61 6.73 -2.66
CA ASP A 63 17.55 5.29 -2.37
C ASP A 63 16.34 4.92 -1.49
N ALA A 64 15.31 5.76 -1.48
CA ALA A 64 14.12 5.52 -0.68
C ALA A 64 13.40 4.24 -1.13
N ARG A 65 13.34 3.28 -0.21
CA ARG A 65 12.70 1.99 -0.40
C ARG A 65 11.94 1.57 0.86
N ALA A 66 10.79 0.95 0.67
CA ALA A 66 10.05 0.27 1.73
C ALA A 66 9.61 -1.12 1.27
N VAL A 67 9.54 -2.08 2.19
CA VAL A 67 9.16 -3.46 1.90
C VAL A 67 8.18 -3.94 2.96
N PHE A 68 7.07 -4.54 2.51
CA PHE A 68 6.09 -5.19 3.36
C PHE A 68 5.84 -6.60 2.83
N SER A 69 5.87 -7.60 3.72
CA SER A 69 5.61 -9.00 3.36
C SER A 69 4.48 -9.57 4.21
N PHE A 70 3.62 -10.38 3.60
CA PHE A 70 2.53 -11.04 4.30
C PHE A 70 2.19 -12.38 3.65
N THR A 71 1.50 -13.25 4.41
CA THR A 71 1.07 -14.57 3.93
C THR A 71 -0.44 -14.63 3.80
N ARG A 72 -0.95 -15.52 2.93
CA ARG A 72 -2.40 -15.72 2.80
C ARG A 72 -3.03 -16.18 4.11
N ASP A 73 -2.35 -17.05 4.85
CA ASP A 73 -2.84 -17.56 6.13
C ASP A 73 -2.94 -16.46 7.18
N ARG A 74 -2.00 -15.50 7.19
CA ARG A 74 -2.07 -14.35 8.10
C ARG A 74 -3.28 -13.46 7.80
N VAL A 75 -3.52 -13.16 6.53
CA VAL A 75 -4.70 -12.38 6.11
C VAL A 75 -5.99 -13.11 6.49
N ARG A 76 -6.06 -14.42 6.23
CA ARG A 76 -7.21 -15.26 6.60
C ARG A 76 -7.44 -15.30 8.10
N GLY A 77 -6.39 -15.49 8.89
CA GLY A 77 -6.45 -15.50 10.34
C GLY A 77 -6.98 -14.19 10.89
N LEU A 78 -6.45 -13.06 10.42
CA LEU A 78 -6.90 -11.73 10.85
C LEU A 78 -8.35 -11.44 10.45
N LYS A 79 -8.78 -11.85 9.25
CA LYS A 79 -10.19 -11.78 8.86
C LYS A 79 -11.09 -12.66 9.71
N GLY A 80 -10.64 -13.86 10.07
CA GLY A 80 -11.35 -14.75 11.00
C GLY A 80 -11.54 -14.15 12.40
N LEU A 81 -10.66 -13.21 12.78
CA LEU A 81 -10.75 -12.41 14.00
C LEU A 81 -11.58 -11.12 13.83
N GLY A 82 -12.19 -10.91 12.66
CA GLY A 82 -13.02 -9.73 12.37
C GLY A 82 -12.26 -8.51 11.86
N VAL A 83 -10.95 -8.62 11.55
CA VAL A 83 -10.19 -7.51 10.97
C VAL A 83 -10.54 -7.36 9.49
N GLY A 84 -11.07 -6.19 9.11
CA GLY A 84 -11.44 -5.90 7.72
C GLY A 84 -10.23 -5.70 6.81
N VAL A 85 -10.38 -6.01 5.52
CA VAL A 85 -9.37 -5.73 4.48
C VAL A 85 -8.93 -4.26 4.47
N PRO A 86 -9.82 -3.26 4.62
CA PRO A 86 -9.41 -1.85 4.69
C PRO A 86 -8.46 -1.54 5.86
N ASP A 87 -8.66 -2.16 7.02
CA ASP A 87 -7.82 -1.94 8.19
C ASP A 87 -6.46 -2.63 8.03
N LEU A 88 -6.43 -3.82 7.44
CA LEU A 88 -5.19 -4.49 7.04
C LEU A 88 -4.39 -3.66 6.05
N ALA A 89 -5.06 -3.09 5.04
CA ALA A 89 -4.44 -2.23 4.05
C ALA A 89 -3.88 -0.95 4.68
N ARG A 90 -4.64 -0.31 5.57
CA ARG A 90 -4.20 0.88 6.31
C ARG A 90 -2.98 0.58 7.19
N SER A 91 -2.97 -0.56 7.88
CA SER A 91 -1.82 -0.99 8.68
C SER A 91 -0.58 -1.24 7.82
N ALA A 92 -0.71 -1.98 6.72
CA ALA A 92 0.39 -2.25 5.79
C ALA A 92 0.92 -0.95 5.17
N PHE A 93 0.02 -0.05 4.78
CA PHE A 93 0.36 1.25 4.24
C PHE A 93 1.11 2.12 5.25
N GLY A 94 0.66 2.16 6.51
CA GLY A 94 1.35 2.87 7.59
C GLY A 94 2.78 2.37 7.81
N GLU A 95 2.98 1.05 7.78
CA GLU A 95 4.32 0.44 7.89
C GLU A 95 5.23 0.85 6.72
N LEU A 96 4.71 0.84 5.50
CA LEU A 96 5.44 1.28 4.31
C LEU A 96 5.80 2.77 4.38
N LEU A 97 4.86 3.62 4.81
CA LEU A 97 5.12 5.05 5.00
C LEU A 97 6.19 5.31 6.07
N ASP A 98 6.12 4.60 7.20
CA ASP A 98 7.11 4.75 8.27
C ASP A 98 8.52 4.36 7.80
N GLN A 99 8.63 3.33 6.96
CA GLN A 99 9.91 2.95 6.34
C GLN A 99 10.41 4.03 5.39
N LEU A 100 9.56 4.55 4.49
CA LEU A 100 9.94 5.64 3.57
C LEU A 100 10.33 6.92 4.33
N ALA A 101 9.60 7.25 5.40
CA ALA A 101 9.83 8.42 6.23
C ALA A 101 11.17 8.39 6.97
N ARG A 102 11.72 7.21 7.27
CA ARG A 102 13.08 7.07 7.83
C ARG A 102 14.18 7.44 6.84
N SER A 103 13.88 7.30 5.55
CA SER A 103 14.79 7.60 4.43
C SER A 103 14.57 9.01 3.88
N ALA A 104 13.60 9.75 4.41
CA ALA A 104 13.31 11.11 4.02
C ALA A 104 14.31 12.08 4.68
N PRO A 105 14.86 13.07 3.94
CA PRO A 105 15.71 14.11 4.53
C PRO A 105 14.97 14.96 5.58
N ASP A 106 13.66 15.16 5.39
CA ASP A 106 12.77 15.78 6.37
C ASP A 106 11.51 14.92 6.54
N LYS A 107 11.51 14.10 7.61
CA LYS A 107 10.39 13.23 7.98
C LYS A 107 9.10 14.01 8.22
N VAL A 108 9.17 15.18 8.84
CA VAL A 108 7.97 15.94 9.24
C VAL A 108 7.31 16.55 8.01
N ALA A 109 8.11 17.15 7.12
CA ALA A 109 7.62 17.66 5.85
C ALA A 109 7.02 16.54 4.99
N PHE A 110 7.70 15.38 4.90
CA PHE A 110 7.18 14.21 4.21
C PHE A 110 5.80 13.79 4.75
N MET A 111 5.68 13.50 6.05
CA MET A 111 4.42 13.04 6.65
C MET A 111 3.30 14.08 6.52
N ARG A 112 3.61 15.37 6.64
CA ARG A 112 2.63 16.46 6.46
C ARG A 112 2.08 16.48 5.04
N THR A 113 2.93 16.34 4.03
CA THR A 113 2.51 16.28 2.63
C THR A 113 1.63 15.06 2.36
N ILE A 114 2.01 13.88 2.86
CA ILE A 114 1.20 12.66 2.72
C ILE A 114 -0.19 12.84 3.35
N HIS A 115 -0.26 13.37 4.57
CA HIS A 115 -1.53 13.63 5.24
C HIS A 115 -2.39 14.65 4.48
N ALA A 116 -1.79 15.72 3.96
CA ALA A 116 -2.50 16.73 3.18
C ALA A 116 -3.14 16.13 1.91
N ARG A 117 -2.42 15.25 1.20
CA ARG A 117 -2.93 14.55 0.01
C ARG A 117 -4.09 13.63 0.36
N LEU A 118 -3.94 12.78 1.38
CA LEU A 118 -5.02 11.88 1.82
C LEU A 118 -6.27 12.66 2.24
N ALA A 119 -6.11 13.77 2.96
CA ALA A 119 -7.22 14.62 3.37
C ALA A 119 -7.91 15.30 2.18
N ALA A 120 -7.14 15.73 1.16
CA ALA A 120 -7.70 16.32 -0.06
C ALA A 120 -8.58 15.33 -0.82
N THR A 121 -8.11 14.11 -1.04
CA THR A 121 -8.89 13.07 -1.72
C THR A 121 -10.15 12.68 -0.95
N CYS A 122 -10.11 12.62 0.38
CA CYS A 122 -11.33 12.40 1.18
C CYS A 122 -12.37 13.51 0.97
N ARG A 123 -11.94 14.77 0.85
CA ARG A 123 -12.86 15.89 0.58
C ARG A 123 -13.44 15.84 -0.82
N GLU A 124 -12.66 15.46 -1.83
CA GLU A 124 -13.14 15.33 -3.21
C GLU A 124 -14.22 14.26 -3.33
N VAL A 125 -14.01 13.08 -2.72
CA VAL A 125 -14.99 11.99 -2.74
C VAL A 125 -16.31 12.37 -2.04
N VAL A 126 -16.25 13.13 -0.95
CA VAL A 126 -17.44 13.60 -0.21
C VAL A 126 -18.10 14.81 -0.90
N GLY A 127 -17.33 15.66 -1.55
CA GLY A 127 -17.83 16.85 -2.27
C GLY A 127 -18.45 16.55 -3.64
N SER A 128 -18.13 15.42 -4.27
CA SER A 128 -18.72 15.01 -5.56
C SER A 128 -20.09 14.34 -5.44
N THR A 129 -20.71 14.31 -4.24
CA THR A 129 -22.04 13.74 -4.00
C THR A 129 -23.14 14.77 -3.72
N THR A 130 -22.87 16.06 -3.96
CA THR A 130 -23.85 17.17 -3.94
C THR A 130 -24.00 17.77 -5.33
#